data_AF-M1WM03-F1
#
_entry.id   AF-M1WM03-F1
#
_cell.length_a   1.000
_cell.length_b   1.000
_cell.length_c   1.000
_cell.angle_alpha   90.00
_cell.angle_beta   90.00
_cell.angle_gamma   90.00
#
_symmetry.space_group_name_H-M   'P 1'
#
loop_
_entity.id
_entity.type
_entity.pdbx_description
1 polymer ?
#
loop_
_entity_poly.entity_id
_entity_poly.type
_entity_poly.pdbx_seq_one_letter_code
_entity_poly.pdbx_strand_id
1 'polypeptide(L)' 'MWEEIHGFISPSEYKRFLQFIHDQVVLGRVVEIVVDPDYCEGMICGGRWFQDPSSGEVWRLIEPDFPFKGLWERVNCSDL' A
#
# COMPACT_ATOMS: atom_id res chain seq x y z
N MET A 1 -5.05 10.39 -8.20
CA MET A 1 -3.60 10.19 -8.41
C MET A 1 -2.98 10.12 -7.03
N TRP A 2 -2.25 9.05 -6.74
CA TRP A 2 -1.62 8.79 -5.45
C TRP A 2 -0.13 9.11 -5.53
N GLU A 3 0.47 9.43 -4.38
CA GLU A 3 1.89 9.74 -4.26
C GLU A 3 2.56 8.69 -3.39
N GLU A 4 3.73 8.22 -3.81
CA GLU A 4 4.49 7.23 -3.06
C GLU A 4 5.05 7.80 -1.75
N ILE A 5 5.11 6.98 -0.72
CA ILE A 5 5.73 7.29 0.56
C ILE A 5 6.82 6.26 0.82
N HIS A 6 8.08 6.69 0.76
CA HIS A 6 9.27 5.86 0.99
C HIS A 6 9.77 6.00 2.42
N GLY A 7 8.92 5.64 3.38
CA GLY A 7 9.22 5.75 4.82
C GLY A 7 8.46 6.86 5.53
N PHE A 8 7.64 6.48 6.49
CA PHE A 8 6.99 7.40 7.41
C PHE A 8 8.01 7.98 8.41
N ILE A 9 7.95 9.28 8.63
CA ILE A 9 8.77 10.06 9.56
C ILE A 9 8.45 9.69 11.01
N SER A 10 7.22 9.28 11.30
CA SER A 10 6.80 8.91 12.66
C SER A 10 5.64 7.90 12.68
N PRO A 11 5.43 7.18 13.79
CA PRO A 11 4.24 6.34 13.97
C PRO A 11 2.92 7.11 13.82
N SER A 12 2.90 8.39 14.23
CA SER A 12 1.72 9.24 14.11
C SER A 12 1.39 9.60 12.65
N GLU A 13 2.40 9.73 11.80
CA GLU A 13 2.19 9.95 10.37
C GLU A 13 1.60 8.71 9.70
N TYR A 14 2.16 7.53 9.99
CA TYR A 14 1.60 6.25 9.53
C TYR A 14 0.12 6.10 9.95
N LYS A 15 -0.21 6.39 11.21
CA LYS A 15 -1.61 6.32 11.69
C LYS A 15 -2.55 7.28 10.94
N ARG A 16 -2.10 8.50 10.64
CA ARG A 16 -2.89 9.46 9.84
C ARG A 16 -3.09 8.95 8.42
N PHE A 17 -2.05 8.41 7.81
CA PHE A 17 -2.12 7.84 6.46
C PHE A 17 -3.04 6.61 6.41
N LEU A 18 -2.95 5.74 7.42
CA LEU A 18 -3.83 4.58 7.56
C LEU A 18 -5.30 4.99 7.64
N GLN A 19 -5.61 6.02 8.44
CA GLN A 19 -6.97 6.57 8.51
C GLN A 19 -7.40 7.17 7.17
N PHE A 20 -6.50 7.92 6.50
CA PHE A 20 -6.78 8.48 5.19
C PHE A 20 -7.14 7.39 4.17
N ILE A 21 -6.35 6.30 4.09
CA ILE A 21 -6.63 5.16 3.20
C ILE A 21 -7.96 4.50 3.56
N HIS A 22 -8.22 4.25 4.84
CA HIS A 22 -9.51 3.72 5.29
C HIS A 22 -10.67 4.59 4.79
N ASP A 23 -10.56 5.91 4.92
CA ASP A 23 -11.60 6.82 4.44
C ASP A 23 -11.76 6.76 2.91
N GLN A 24 -10.68 6.57 2.16
CA GLN A 24 -10.75 6.37 0.71
C GLN A 24 -11.42 5.03 0.33
N VAL A 25 -11.22 3.97 1.13
CA VAL A 25 -11.93 2.69 0.96
C VAL A 25 -13.43 2.85 1.23
N VAL A 26 -13.80 3.53 2.32
CA VAL A 26 -15.22 3.79 2.66
C VAL A 26 -15.90 4.61 1.56
N LEU A 27 -15.17 5.55 0.94
CA LEU A 27 -15.66 6.36 -0.18
C LEU A 27 -15.69 5.61 -1.53
N GLY A 28 -15.22 4.36 -1.59
CA GLY A 28 -15.15 3.56 -2.82
C GLY A 28 -14.13 4.05 -3.85
N ARG A 29 -13.16 4.87 -3.41
CA ARG A 29 -12.10 5.42 -4.27
C ARG A 29 -10.92 4.48 -4.43
N VAL A 30 -10.78 3.55 -3.50
CA VAL A 30 -9.89 2.38 -3.57
C VAL A 30 -10.62 1.18 -3.00
N VAL A 31 -10.23 0.00 -3.44
CA VAL A 31 -10.73 -1.27 -2.95
C VAL A 31 -9.58 -2.04 -2.36
N GLU A 32 -9.71 -2.51 -1.12
CA GLU A 32 -8.74 -3.45 -0.56
C GLU A 32 -8.88 -4.81 -1.25
N ILE A 33 -7.77 -5.34 -1.75
CA ILE A 33 -7.71 -6.59 -2.51
C ILE A 33 -6.87 -7.63 -1.76
N VAL A 34 -7.15 -8.90 -2.02
CA VAL A 34 -6.29 -10.00 -1.57
C VAL A 34 -5.00 -9.97 -2.39
N VAL A 35 -3.86 -10.24 -1.75
CA VAL A 35 -2.57 -10.40 -2.43
C VAL A 35 -2.70 -11.47 -3.50
N ASP A 36 -2.21 -11.20 -4.70
CA ASP A 36 -2.14 -12.20 -5.76
C ASP A 36 -1.23 -13.36 -5.30
N PRO A 37 -1.72 -14.61 -5.22
CA PRO A 37 -0.90 -15.75 -4.82
C PRO A 37 0.26 -16.04 -5.77
N ASP A 38 0.21 -15.54 -7.01
CA ASP A 38 1.30 -15.63 -7.99
C ASP A 38 2.33 -14.50 -7.83
N TYR A 39 2.18 -13.61 -6.84
CA TYR A 39 3.18 -12.60 -6.50
C TYR A 39 4.44 -13.28 -5.93
N CYS A 40 5.48 -13.33 -6.78
CA CYS A 40 6.61 -14.25 -6.78
C CYS A 40 7.38 -14.45 -5.47
N GLU A 41 7.78 -15.71 -5.30
CA GLU A 41 8.79 -16.28 -4.40
C GLU A 41 9.99 -15.34 -4.17
N GLY A 42 10.20 -14.90 -2.91
CA GLY A 42 11.44 -14.26 -2.45
C GLY A 42 11.40 -12.76 -2.14
N MET A 43 10.29 -12.07 -2.40
CA MET A 43 10.08 -10.64 -2.06
C MET A 43 9.20 -10.49 -0.80
N ILE A 44 9.28 -9.35 -0.10
CA ILE A 44 8.57 -9.08 1.17
C ILE A 44 7.08 -9.42 1.05
N CYS A 45 6.70 -10.62 1.48
CA CYS A 45 5.32 -11.10 1.54
C CYS A 45 4.65 -10.40 2.74
N GLY A 46 4.11 -9.22 2.52
CA GLY A 46 3.50 -8.45 3.58
C GLY A 46 2.81 -7.19 3.10
N GLY A 47 2.07 -6.56 4.01
CA GLY A 47 1.33 -5.34 3.74
C GLY A 47 -0.08 -5.57 3.22
N ARG A 48 -0.83 -4.47 3.15
CA ARG A 48 -2.21 -4.40 2.67
C ARG A 48 -2.21 -3.86 1.24
N TRP A 49 -3.08 -4.40 0.42
CA TRP A 49 -3.09 -4.14 -1.02
C TRP A 49 -4.38 -3.46 -1.42
N PHE A 50 -4.26 -2.48 -2.31
CA PHE A 50 -5.37 -1.62 -2.70
C PHE A 50 -5.34 -1.41 -4.19
N GLN A 51 -6.51 -1.48 -4.83
CA GLN A 51 -6.69 -1.14 -6.23
C GLN A 51 -7.49 0.15 -6.35
N ASP A 52 -7.02 1.08 -7.16
CA ASP A 52 -7.81 2.20 -7.63
C ASP A 52 -8.72 1.72 -8.78
N PRO A 53 -10.06 1.67 -8.60
CA PRO A 53 -10.96 1.16 -9.64
C PRO A 53 -11.06 2.08 -10.87
N SER A 54 -10.62 3.34 -10.77
CA SER A 54 -10.67 4.29 -11.88
C SER A 54 -9.49 4.15 -12.84
N SER A 55 -8.31 3.83 -12.32
CA SER A 55 -7.07 3.67 -13.09
C SER A 55 -6.63 2.21 -13.26
N GLY A 56 -7.13 1.31 -12.42
CA GLY A 56 -6.67 -0.07 -12.30
C GLY A 56 -5.33 -0.21 -11.56
N GLU A 57 -4.73 0.89 -11.10
CA GLU A 57 -3.44 0.88 -10.40
C GLU A 57 -3.53 0.13 -9.08
N VAL A 58 -2.52 -0.70 -8.80
CA VAL A 58 -2.39 -1.45 -7.55
C VAL A 58 -1.33 -0.78 -6.69
N TRP A 59 -1.64 -0.63 -5.42
CA TRP A 59 -0.83 0.02 -4.41
C TRP A 59 -0.67 -0.86 -3.18
N ARG A 60 0.49 -0.80 -2.56
CA ARG A 60 0.85 -1.59 -1.38
C ARG A 60 1.19 -0.68 -0.22
N LEU A 61 0.56 -0.93 0.94
CA LEU A 61 0.89 -0.32 2.22
C LEU A 61 1.63 -1.33 3.09
N ILE A 62 2.88 -1.05 3.45
CA ILE A 62 3.63 -1.83 4.45
C ILE A 62 3.78 -0.98 5.71
N GLU A 63 3.47 -1.59 6.85
CA GLU A 63 3.60 -0.92 8.15
C GLU A 63 5.07 -0.71 8.55
N PRO A 64 5.39 0.33 9.33
CA PRO A 64 6.73 0.49 9.89
C PRO A 64 7.08 -0.64 10.87
N ASP A 65 8.27 -1.25 10.70
CA ASP A 65 8.87 -2.21 11.62
C ASP A 65 10.37 -1.88 11.80
N PHE A 66 10.70 -1.15 12.86
CA PHE A 66 12.00 -0.48 13.00
C PHE A 66 13.19 -1.43 12.77
N PRO A 67 14.19 -1.07 11.94
CA PRO A 67 14.45 0.26 11.37
C PRO A 67 13.71 0.57 10.06
N PHE A 68 12.90 -0.36 9.54
CA PHE A 68 12.08 -0.13 8.37
C PHE A 68 10.96 0.86 8.68
N LYS A 69 10.84 1.91 7.86
CA LYS A 69 9.93 3.03 8.12
C LYS A 69 8.56 2.86 7.48
N GLY A 70 8.24 1.68 6.95
CA GLY A 70 7.01 1.45 6.18
C GLY A 70 7.09 2.05 4.78
N LEU A 71 6.10 1.75 3.95
CA LEU A 71 5.97 2.40 2.64
C LEU A 71 4.52 2.39 2.14
N TRP A 72 4.26 3.29 1.20
CA TRP A 72 3.11 3.26 0.32
C TRP A 72 3.62 3.40 -1.11
N GLU A 73 3.49 2.36 -1.92
CA GLU A 73 4.09 2.34 -3.26
C GLU A 73 3.15 1.74 -4.29
N ARG A 74 3.37 2.11 -5.55
CA ARG A 74 2.70 1.47 -6.68
C ARG A 74 3.35 0.12 -6.96
N VAL A 75 2.53 -0.91 -7.14
CA VAL A 75 2.99 -2.22 -7.59
C VAL A 75 3.06 -2.21 -9.12
N ASN A 76 4.25 -2.38 -9.69
CA ASN A 76 4.45 -2.50 -11.13
C ASN A 76 4.61 -3.98 -11.51
N CYS A 77 3.97 -4.40 -12.60
CA CYS A 77 4.15 -5.75 -13.16
C CYS A 77 5.57 -6.01 -13.69
N SER A 78 6.45 -5.02 -13.81
CA SER A 78 7.85 -5.23 -14.21
C SER A 78 8.74 -5.71 -13.05
N ASP A 79 8.20 -5.73 -11.83
CA ASP A 79 8.76 -6.44 -10.68
C ASP A 79 8.16 -7.87 -10.56
N LEU A 80 7.46 -8.34 -11.61
CA LEU A 80 7.01 -9.74 -11.82
C LEU A 80 7.95 -10.47 -12.79
#